data_AF-A0A4Q9KUB0-F1
#
_entry.id   AF-A0A4Q9KUB0-F1
#
_cell.length_a   1.000
_cell.length_b   1.000
_cell.length_c   1.000
_cell.angle_alpha   90.00
_cell.angle_beta   90.00
_cell.angle_gamma   90.00
#
_symmetry.space_group_name_H-M   'P 1'
#
loop_
_entity.id
_entity.type
_entity.pdbx_description
1 polymer ?
#
loop_
_entity_poly.entity_id
_entity_poly.type
_entity_poly.pdbx_seq_one_letter_code
_entity_poly.pdbx_strand_id
1 'polypeptide(L)'
;MKLKEINISEKDLIFIANLKNLKKLEFERCYIQQKTYIHSIKMLFINEFYIELTYFKRFGQLSEETIQFIKEAFGVKNSEINVI
;
A
#
# COMPACT_ATOMS: atom_id res chain seq x y z
N MET A 1 7.41 10.60 5.18
CA MET A 1 8.40 10.40 4.09
C MET A 1 7.66 10.01 2.82
N LYS A 2 8.16 10.42 1.64
CA LYS A 2 7.55 10.08 0.35
C LYS A 2 8.53 9.31 -0.53
N LEU A 3 8.08 8.18 -1.07
CA LEU A 3 8.84 7.28 -1.94
C LEU A 3 8.10 7.15 -3.28
N LYS A 4 8.84 7.16 -4.39
CA LYS A 4 8.29 7.13 -5.74
C LYS A 4 8.91 6.01 -6.56
N GLU A 5 8.10 5.37 -7.40
CA GLU A 5 8.57 4.43 -8.43
C GLU A 5 9.42 3.28 -7.87
N ILE A 6 9.08 2.80 -6.66
CA ILE A 6 9.77 1.68 -6.03
C ILE A 6 9.01 0.36 -6.23
N ASN A 7 9.77 -0.73 -6.19
CA ASN A 7 9.21 -2.07 -6.10
C ASN A 7 9.09 -2.45 -4.62
N ILE A 8 7.91 -2.88 -4.22
CA ILE A 8 7.59 -3.27 -2.84
C ILE A 8 7.33 -4.78 -2.84
N SER A 9 8.16 -5.51 -2.12
CA SER A 9 7.96 -6.93 -1.84
C SER A 9 7.09 -7.11 -0.58
N GLU A 10 6.61 -8.34 -0.38
CA GLU A 10 5.92 -8.72 0.86
C GLU A 10 6.77 -8.48 2.11
N LYS A 11 8.07 -8.77 2.04
CA LYS A 11 8.99 -8.55 3.14
C LYS A 11 9.09 -7.07 3.51
N ASP A 12 9.02 -6.19 2.51
CA ASP A 12 9.05 -4.74 2.73
C ASP A 12 7.79 -4.28 3.46
N LEU A 13 6.60 -4.80 3.10
CA LEU A 13 5.35 -4.48 3.79
C LEU A 13 5.37 -4.95 5.24
N ILE A 14 5.83 -6.19 5.51
CA ILE A 14 5.99 -6.72 6.87
C ILE A 14 6.98 -5.87 7.68
N PHE A 15 8.09 -5.45 7.06
CA PHE A 15 9.07 -4.59 7.71
C PHE A 15 8.44 -3.23 8.09
N ILE A 16 7.73 -2.59 7.16
CA ILE A 16 7.05 -1.32 7.37
C ILE A 16 6.00 -1.44 8.48
N ALA A 17 5.24 -2.54 8.51
CA ALA A 17 4.20 -2.80 9.51
C ALA A 17 4.77 -2.84 10.95
N ASN A 18 6.04 -3.23 11.11
CA ASN A 18 6.70 -3.32 12.41
C ASN A 18 7.33 -1.98 12.87
N LEU A 19 7.28 -0.91 12.07
CA LEU A 19 7.85 0.40 12.42
C LEU A 19 6.93 1.19 13.37
N LYS A 20 7.09 1.00 14.68
CA LYS A 20 6.26 1.62 15.74
C LYS A 20 6.21 3.16 15.74
N ASN A 21 7.22 3.82 15.18
CA ASN A 21 7.33 5.29 15.18
C ASN A 21 7.02 5.93 13.82
N LEU A 22 6.46 5.16 12.88
CA LEU A 22 6.16 5.65 11.54
C LEU A 22 4.91 6.55 11.57
N LYS A 23 5.12 7.86 11.57
CA LYS A 23 4.02 8.85 11.56
C LYS A 23 3.33 8.96 10.20
N LYS A 24 4.13 8.95 9.13
CA LYS A 24 3.66 9.12 7.76
C LYS A 24 4.62 8.49 6.76
N LEU A 25 4.15 7.53 5.97
CA LEU A 25 4.85 7.04 4.79
C LEU A 25 3.91 7.10 3.59
N GLU A 26 4.35 7.72 2.50
CA GLU A 26 3.60 7.87 1.27
C GLU A 26 4.36 7.20 0.13
N PHE A 27 3.70 6.26 -0.55
CA PHE A 27 4.19 5.67 -1.79
C PHE A 27 3.48 6.32 -2.97
N GLU A 28 4.16 6.49 -4.11
CA GLU A 28 3.56 6.98 -5.36
C GLU A 28 4.11 6.14 -6.52
N ARG A 29 3.25 5.67 -7.44
CA ARG A 29 3.69 4.90 -8.63
C ARG A 29 4.51 3.65 -8.28
N CYS A 30 4.16 2.98 -7.19
CA CYS A 30 4.91 1.82 -6.70
C CYS A 30 4.31 0.50 -7.19
N TYR A 31 5.17 -0.50 -7.39
CA TYR A 31 4.80 -1.83 -7.84
C TYR A 31 4.82 -2.78 -6.64
N ILE A 32 3.67 -3.33 -6.28
CA ILE A 32 3.59 -4.37 -5.24
C ILE A 32 3.71 -5.73 -5.91
N GLN A 33 4.71 -6.52 -5.47
CA GLN A 33 4.96 -7.90 -5.87
C GLN A 33 5.07 -8.16 -7.39
N GLN A 34 5.34 -7.14 -8.22
CA GLN A 34 5.26 -7.24 -9.70
C GLN A 34 3.89 -7.70 -10.23
N LYS A 35 2.86 -7.83 -9.35
CA LYS A 35 1.49 -8.22 -9.69
C LYS A 35 0.63 -7.05 -10.15
N THR A 36 1.19 -5.84 -10.11
CA THR A 36 0.49 -4.58 -10.33
C THR A 36 1.03 -3.93 -11.60
N TYR A 37 0.19 -3.81 -12.63
CA TYR A 37 0.56 -3.15 -13.89
C TYR A 37 0.57 -1.63 -13.68
N ILE A 38 1.75 -1.00 -13.62
CA ILE A 38 1.96 0.47 -13.67
C ILE A 38 0.87 1.23 -12.88
N HIS A 39 0.63 0.82 -11.64
CA HIS A 39 -0.39 1.45 -10.83
C HIS A 39 0.24 2.59 -10.06
N SER A 40 -0.34 3.78 -10.17
CA SER A 40 -0.07 4.85 -9.22
C SER A 40 -0.73 4.50 -7.91
N ILE A 41 -0.12 3.57 -7.18
CA ILE A 41 -0.55 3.20 -5.83
C ILE A 41 -0.08 4.31 -4.91
N LYS A 42 -1.04 5.00 -4.31
CA LYS A 42 -0.79 5.83 -3.13
C LYS A 42 -1.11 5.00 -1.91
N MET A 43 -0.08 4.73 -1.11
CA MET A 43 -0.24 4.10 0.20
C MET A 43 0.16 5.11 1.26
N LEU A 44 -0.76 5.40 2.18
CA LEU A 44 -0.53 6.33 3.27
C LEU A 44 -0.58 5.60 4.62
N PHE A 45 0.56 5.54 5.30
CA PHE A 45 0.63 4.97 6.65
C PHE A 45 0.50 6.10 7.67
N ILE A 46 -0.60 6.18 8.42
CA ILE A 46 -0.78 7.19 9.47
C ILE A 46 -0.87 6.50 10.83
N ASN A 47 0.13 6.73 11.69
CA ASN A 47 0.26 6.10 13.00
C ASN A 47 0.10 4.55 12.92
N GLU A 48 -0.20 3.88 14.03
CA GLU A 48 -0.14 2.42 14.12
C GLU A 48 -1.16 1.66 13.24
N PHE A 49 -2.19 2.30 12.64
CA PHE A 49 -3.36 1.53 12.16
C PHE A 49 -4.16 2.07 10.96
N TYR A 50 -3.69 3.08 10.21
CA TYR A 50 -4.44 3.55 9.03
C TYR A 50 -3.62 3.40 7.75
N ILE A 51 -4.24 2.75 6.76
CA ILE A 51 -3.75 2.63 5.39
C ILE A 51 -4.82 3.16 4.45
N GLU A 52 -4.46 4.21 3.73
CA GLU A 52 -5.21 4.66 2.56
C GLU A 52 -4.56 4.05 1.31
N LEU A 53 -5.36 3.35 0.50
CA LEU A 53 -4.92 2.82 -0.78
C LEU A 53 -5.67 3.52 -1.91
N THR A 54 -4.95 4.30 -2.72
CA THR A 54 -5.50 4.95 -3.92
C THR A 54 -4.91 4.33 -5.17
N TYR A 55 -5.74 3.94 -6.14
CA TYR A 55 -5.28 3.53 -7.47
C TYR A 55 -6.22 4.05 -8.57
N PHE A 56 -5.67 4.30 -9.77
CA PHE A 56 -6.47 4.74 -10.91
C PHE A 56 -7.09 3.56 -11.65
N LYS A 57 -8.42 3.57 -11.80
CA LYS A 57 -9.15 2.49 -12.50
C LYS A 57 -8.67 2.27 -13.94
N ARG A 58 -8.20 3.32 -14.62
CA ARG A 58 -7.70 3.28 -16.01
C ARG A 58 -6.45 2.43 -16.22
N PHE A 59 -5.69 2.14 -15.15
CA PHE A 59 -4.50 1.30 -15.25
C PHE A 59 -4.80 -0.17 -14.89
N GLY A 60 -6.04 -0.47 -14.49
CA GLY A 60 -6.49 -1.79 -14.04
C GLY A 60 -6.95 -1.77 -12.57
N GLN A 61 -7.58 -2.85 -12.13
CA GLN A 61 -7.99 -3.05 -10.74
C GLN A 61 -6.94 -3.87 -9.99
N LEU A 62 -6.71 -3.53 -8.72
CA LEU A 62 -6.01 -4.44 -7.82
C LEU A 62 -6.87 -5.69 -7.63
N SER A 63 -6.27 -6.87 -7.71
CA SER A 63 -6.98 -8.11 -7.40
C SER A 63 -7.43 -8.12 -5.94
N GLU A 64 -8.55 -8.77 -5.65
CA GLU A 64 -9.02 -8.97 -4.27
C GLU A 64 -7.95 -9.65 -3.41
N GLU A 65 -7.20 -10.60 -3.98
CA GLU A 65 -6.05 -11.26 -3.34
C GLU A 65 -4.99 -10.23 -2.90
N THR A 66 -4.64 -9.28 -3.76
CA THR A 66 -3.65 -8.23 -3.44
C THR A 66 -4.16 -7.30 -2.33
N ILE A 67 -5.45 -6.93 -2.41
CA ILE A 67 -6.11 -6.10 -1.40
C ILE A 67 -6.12 -6.82 -0.03
N GLN A 68 -6.52 -8.09 -0.02
CA GLN A 68 -6.61 -8.89 1.19
C GLN A 68 -5.24 -9.10 1.82
N PHE A 69 -4.23 -9.41 1.00
CA PHE A 69 -2.85 -9.53 1.44
C PHE A 69 -2.32 -8.24 2.10
N ILE A 70 -2.60 -7.06 1.52
CA ILE A 70 -2.24 -5.78 2.15
C ILE A 70 -2.93 -5.62 3.50
N LYS A 71 -4.24 -5.93 3.60
CA LYS A 71 -4.97 -5.83 4.88
C LYS A 71 -4.38 -6.74 5.96
N GLU A 72 -4.04 -7.97 5.61
CA GLU A 72 -3.44 -8.96 6.51
C GLU A 72 -2.04 -8.54 6.98
N ALA A 73 -1.18 -8.10 6.04
CA ALA A 73 0.20 -7.72 6.35
C ALA A 73 0.30 -6.60 7.39
N PHE A 74 -0.70 -5.71 7.45
CA PHE A 74 -0.72 -4.59 8.37
C PHE A 74 -1.71 -4.74 9.53
N GLY A 75 -2.38 -5.89 9.65
CA GLY A 75 -3.35 -6.14 10.73
C GLY A 75 -4.40 -5.04 10.89
N VAL A 76 -4.78 -4.39 9.78
CA VAL A 76 -5.44 -3.08 9.82
C VAL A 76 -6.86 -3.22 10.32
N LYS A 77 -7.17 -2.61 11.46
CA LYS A 77 -8.56 -2.49 11.95
C LYS A 77 -9.38 -1.49 11.13
N ASN A 78 -8.73 -0.49 10.51
CA ASN A 78 -9.36 0.57 9.72
C ASN A 78 -8.62 0.77 8.38
N SER A 79 -9.07 0.12 7.32
CA SER A 79 -8.54 0.31 5.95
C SER A 79 -9.56 1.04 5.08
N GLU A 80 -9.13 2.11 4.42
CA GLU A 80 -9.93 2.80 3.40
C GLU A 80 -9.27 2.57 2.03
N ILE A 81 -10.03 1.98 1.11
CA ILE A 81 -9.60 1.72 -0.26
C ILE A 81 -10.41 2.62 -1.16
N ASN A 82 -9.74 3.65 -1.69
CA ASN A 82 -10.34 4.65 -2.55
C ASN A 82 -9.93 4.38 -4.00
N VAL A 83 -10.91 4.11 -4.86
CA VAL A 83 -10.69 3.95 -6.30
C VAL A 83 -10.96 5.29 -6.97
N ILE A 84 -9.96 5.84 -7.68
CA ILE A 84 -10.06 7.12 -8.40
C ILE A 84 -10.06 6.89 -9.92
#